data_AF-A0A1Y0MSI5-F1
#
_entry.id   AF-A0A1Y0MSI5-F1
#
_cell.length_a   1.000
_cell.length_b   1.000
_cell.length_c   1.000
_cell.angle_alpha   90.00
_cell.angle_beta   90.00
_cell.angle_gamma   90.00
#
_symmetry.space_group_name_H-M   'P 1'
#
loop_
_entity.id
_entity.type
_entity.pdbx_description
1 polymer ?
#
loop_
_entity_poly.entity_id
_entity_poly.type
_entity_poly.pdbx_seq_one_letter_code
_entity_poly.pdbx_strand_id
1 'polypeptide(L)'
;MEERGANPTGDSTISVDPTDEEIFDDIDLQDPRASLDNSSQGLYRGVFSTYDGLYHGEIVINLGNNGEMAAAIHFVNGQKMAFIAETETLTTVSFRNNQGSFFFNVADIDDPKATQVVLNEAPGYIKAYKERSSRRISIALGHYDDSLEPDFKGNWDLISFGIREFNFPGAFRLSEVVISRGDQVFVDLERDITEDFEGCFGFDVRGPYIAQVSGDIALLEGKNQFSNFNGFRCDWNLSYSFQNNRGTYSDSRCAPTAQSGVWFWNGRNGRLFVDALRIN
;
A
#
# COMPACT_ATOMS: atom_id res chain seq x y z
N MET A 1 -5.79 -17.05 -70.31
CA MET A 1 -5.13 -16.21 -69.30
C MET A 1 -6.13 -16.14 -68.16
N GLU A 2 -6.03 -17.10 -67.24
CA GLU A 2 -6.93 -17.27 -66.09
C GLU A 2 -6.22 -16.65 -64.88
N GLU A 3 -6.68 -15.51 -64.42
CA GLU A 3 -6.21 -14.90 -63.18
C GLU A 3 -6.82 -15.65 -61.99
N ARG A 4 -5.98 -16.41 -61.28
CA ARG A 4 -6.30 -17.00 -59.98
C ARG A 4 -6.30 -15.88 -58.94
N GLY A 5 -7.49 -15.47 -58.52
CA GLY A 5 -7.69 -14.63 -57.33
C GLY A 5 -7.33 -15.41 -56.07
N ALA A 6 -6.32 -14.94 -55.32
CA ALA A 6 -6.01 -15.43 -53.99
C ALA A 6 -6.99 -14.80 -52.99
N ASN A 7 -7.76 -15.65 -52.30
CA ASN A 7 -8.61 -15.25 -51.18
C ASN A 7 -7.71 -15.11 -49.93
N PRO A 8 -7.56 -13.91 -49.33
CA PRO A 8 -6.89 -13.78 -48.05
C PRO A 8 -7.86 -14.24 -46.95
N THR A 9 -7.65 -15.44 -46.43
CA THR A 9 -8.24 -15.88 -45.16
C THR A 9 -7.55 -15.11 -44.03
N GLY A 10 -8.06 -13.91 -43.75
CA GLY A 10 -7.72 -13.18 -42.53
C GLY A 10 -8.30 -13.92 -41.35
N ASP A 11 -7.46 -14.65 -40.64
CA ASP A 11 -7.79 -15.26 -39.36
C ASP A 11 -7.88 -14.15 -38.31
N SER A 12 -9.10 -13.70 -38.02
CA SER A 12 -9.37 -12.74 -36.95
C SER A 12 -9.31 -13.51 -35.63
N THR A 13 -8.13 -13.59 -35.03
CA THR A 13 -8.00 -14.05 -33.65
C THR A 13 -8.74 -13.07 -32.75
N ILE A 14 -9.85 -13.51 -32.18
CA ILE A 14 -10.57 -12.78 -31.14
C ILE A 14 -9.63 -12.72 -29.92
N SER A 15 -9.09 -11.54 -29.64
CA SER A 15 -8.42 -11.27 -28.37
C SER A 15 -9.49 -11.29 -27.29
N VAL A 16 -9.46 -12.30 -26.43
CA VAL A 16 -10.29 -12.31 -25.21
C VAL A 16 -9.58 -11.41 -24.21
N ASP A 17 -10.28 -10.40 -23.71
CA ASP A 17 -9.73 -9.55 -22.65
C ASP A 17 -9.46 -10.41 -21.42
N PRO A 18 -8.28 -10.28 -20.79
CA PRO A 18 -7.96 -11.06 -19.60
C PRO A 18 -8.94 -10.75 -18.48
N THR A 19 -9.27 -11.77 -17.70
CA THR A 19 -10.09 -11.62 -16.49
C THR A 19 -9.30 -10.92 -15.39
N ASP A 20 -10.01 -10.28 -14.45
CA ASP A 20 -9.36 -9.68 -13.28
C ASP A 20 -8.45 -10.69 -12.56
N GLU A 21 -8.91 -11.92 -12.38
CA GLU A 21 -8.16 -12.97 -11.67
C GLU A 21 -6.85 -13.34 -12.39
N GLU A 22 -6.85 -13.41 -13.72
CA GLU A 22 -5.62 -13.64 -14.50
C GLU A 22 -4.62 -12.49 -14.36
N ILE A 23 -5.09 -11.24 -14.37
CA ILE A 23 -4.23 -10.06 -14.16
C ILE A 23 -3.65 -10.07 -12.73
N PHE A 24 -4.46 -10.45 -11.74
CA PHE A 24 -4.01 -10.55 -10.35
C PHE A 24 -2.91 -11.58 -10.19
N ASP A 25 -3.15 -12.80 -10.68
CA ASP A 25 -2.18 -13.88 -10.55
C ASP A 25 -0.87 -13.53 -11.26
N ASP A 26 -0.93 -12.85 -12.42
CA ASP A 26 0.28 -12.37 -13.08
C ASP A 26 1.02 -11.29 -12.27
N ILE A 27 0.32 -10.29 -11.72
CA ILE A 27 0.97 -9.20 -10.96
C ILE A 27 1.51 -9.69 -9.60
N ASP A 28 0.75 -10.50 -8.87
CA ASP A 28 1.11 -10.95 -7.51
C ASP A 28 2.33 -11.88 -7.50
N LEU A 29 2.59 -12.59 -8.59
CA LEU A 29 3.73 -13.49 -8.74
C LEU A 29 5.01 -12.79 -9.21
N GLN A 30 4.95 -11.49 -9.50
CA GLN A 30 6.10 -10.77 -10.03
C GLN A 30 7.06 -10.25 -8.96
N ASP A 31 8.35 -10.38 -9.29
CA ASP A 31 9.42 -9.70 -8.59
C ASP A 31 9.87 -8.44 -9.36
N PRO A 32 10.19 -7.31 -8.68
CA PRO A 32 10.84 -6.15 -9.24
C PRO A 32 12.20 -6.54 -9.80
N ARG A 33 12.40 -6.18 -11.07
CA ARG A 33 13.62 -6.50 -11.80
C ARG A 33 14.70 -5.45 -11.55
N ALA A 34 15.89 -5.91 -11.16
CA ALA A 34 17.04 -5.03 -10.92
C ALA A 34 17.39 -4.13 -12.12
N SER A 35 17.14 -4.60 -13.35
CA SER A 35 17.35 -3.82 -14.58
C SER A 35 16.42 -2.61 -14.71
N LEU A 36 15.34 -2.56 -13.94
CA LEU A 36 14.29 -1.54 -13.99
C LEU A 36 14.28 -0.62 -12.75
N ASP A 37 15.13 -0.87 -11.74
CA ASP A 37 15.14 -0.16 -10.44
C ASP A 37 15.30 1.37 -10.56
N ASN A 38 15.97 1.83 -11.62
CA ASN A 38 16.26 3.24 -11.90
C ASN A 38 15.50 3.78 -13.12
N SER A 39 14.41 3.12 -13.50
CA SER A 39 13.56 3.51 -14.63
C SER A 39 12.12 3.74 -14.17
N SER A 40 11.33 4.43 -15.00
CA SER A 40 9.88 4.54 -14.81
C SER A 40 9.13 3.22 -15.02
N GLN A 41 9.77 2.21 -15.62
CA GLN A 41 9.21 0.89 -15.82
C GLN A 41 9.45 -0.02 -14.62
N GLY A 42 8.60 -1.03 -14.41
CA GLY A 42 8.70 -2.03 -13.34
C GLY A 42 7.52 -1.98 -12.37
N LEU A 43 7.68 -2.54 -11.17
CA LEU A 43 6.62 -2.59 -10.17
C LEU A 43 6.57 -1.33 -9.30
N TYR A 44 5.36 -0.97 -8.89
CA TYR A 44 5.06 0.02 -7.88
C TYR A 44 4.04 -0.57 -6.91
N ARG A 45 4.13 -0.21 -5.64
CA ARG A 45 3.24 -0.71 -4.59
C ARG A 45 2.86 0.40 -3.63
N GLY A 46 1.65 0.36 -3.11
CA GLY A 46 1.12 1.45 -2.31
C GLY A 46 -0.24 1.18 -1.71
N VAL A 47 -0.89 2.25 -1.27
CA VAL A 47 -2.22 2.23 -0.68
C VAL A 47 -3.22 2.92 -1.60
N PHE A 48 -4.44 2.43 -1.59
CA PHE A 48 -5.59 2.98 -2.27
C PHE A 48 -6.73 3.20 -1.26
N SER A 49 -7.44 4.32 -1.38
CA SER A 49 -8.75 4.45 -0.73
C SER A 49 -9.66 5.43 -1.45
N THR A 50 -10.96 5.17 -1.40
CA THR A 50 -11.97 6.21 -1.65
C THR A 50 -12.12 7.12 -0.44
N TYR A 51 -12.49 8.38 -0.67
CA TYR A 51 -12.61 9.41 0.38
C TYR A 51 -13.80 9.19 1.31
N ASP A 52 -14.79 8.44 0.88
CA ASP A 52 -15.90 7.97 1.72
C ASP A 52 -15.52 6.78 2.61
N GLY A 53 -14.31 6.22 2.45
CA GLY A 53 -13.80 5.09 3.21
C GLY A 53 -14.48 3.75 2.88
N LEU A 54 -15.29 3.67 1.83
CA LEU A 54 -15.97 2.42 1.45
C LEU A 54 -15.02 1.39 0.85
N TYR A 55 -13.98 1.86 0.15
CA TYR A 55 -12.98 1.01 -0.47
C TYR A 55 -11.61 1.42 0.03
N HIS A 56 -10.87 0.46 0.58
CA HIS A 56 -9.53 0.64 1.13
C HIS A 56 -8.73 -0.62 0.89
N GLY A 57 -7.49 -0.48 0.43
CA GLY A 57 -6.70 -1.62 -0.02
C GLY A 57 -5.26 -1.29 -0.35
N GLU A 58 -4.51 -2.34 -0.63
CA GLU A 58 -3.18 -2.27 -1.22
C GLU A 58 -3.33 -2.20 -2.73
N ILE A 59 -2.53 -1.36 -3.38
CA ILE A 59 -2.46 -1.30 -4.84
C ILE A 59 -1.07 -1.70 -5.32
N VAL A 60 -1.03 -2.53 -6.36
CA VAL A 60 0.17 -2.90 -7.11
C VAL A 60 -0.01 -2.41 -8.54
N ILE A 61 0.99 -1.70 -9.08
CA ILE A 61 0.97 -1.16 -10.44
C ILE A 61 2.20 -1.70 -11.16
N ASN A 62 1.96 -2.47 -12.22
CA ASN A 62 2.97 -2.97 -13.12
C ASN A 62 3.09 -2.05 -14.34
N LEU A 63 4.23 -1.39 -14.49
CA LEU A 63 4.57 -0.57 -15.66
C LEU A 63 5.62 -1.29 -16.52
N GLY A 64 5.27 -2.46 -17.07
CA GLY A 64 6.15 -3.19 -17.99
C GLY A 64 7.24 -4.01 -17.31
N ASN A 65 7.06 -4.46 -16.06
CA ASN A 65 8.00 -5.34 -15.38
C ASN A 65 8.16 -6.68 -16.13
N ASN A 66 7.06 -7.26 -16.60
CA ASN A 66 7.00 -8.42 -17.49
C ASN A 66 6.70 -8.05 -18.96
N GLY A 67 6.71 -6.76 -19.31
CA GLY A 67 6.33 -6.26 -20.63
C GLY A 67 4.86 -5.86 -20.75
N GLU A 68 4.04 -6.10 -19.74
CA GLU A 68 2.63 -5.71 -19.69
C GLU A 68 2.40 -4.54 -18.72
N MET A 69 1.29 -3.82 -18.91
CA MET A 69 0.88 -2.72 -18.04
C MET A 69 -0.51 -2.96 -17.47
N ALA A 70 -0.55 -3.16 -16.15
CA ALA A 70 -1.78 -3.41 -15.43
C ALA A 70 -1.63 -2.96 -13.98
N ALA A 71 -2.75 -2.78 -13.29
CA ALA A 71 -2.78 -2.50 -11.86
C ALA A 71 -3.82 -3.37 -11.17
N ALA A 72 -3.60 -3.66 -9.90
CA ALA A 72 -4.42 -4.54 -9.10
C ALA A 72 -4.60 -3.95 -7.69
N ILE A 73 -5.83 -3.98 -7.18
CA ILE A 73 -6.15 -3.57 -5.80
C ILE A 73 -6.58 -4.79 -4.99
N HIS A 74 -5.91 -5.01 -3.86
CA HIS A 74 -6.28 -5.97 -2.82
C HIS A 74 -7.00 -5.23 -1.70
N PHE A 75 -8.34 -5.31 -1.68
CA PHE A 75 -9.13 -4.64 -0.66
C PHE A 75 -9.02 -5.35 0.70
N VAL A 76 -9.19 -4.59 1.78
CA VAL A 76 -9.17 -5.10 3.16
C VAL A 76 -10.24 -6.17 3.43
N ASN A 77 -11.33 -6.16 2.67
CA ASN A 77 -12.40 -7.16 2.75
C ASN A 77 -12.12 -8.45 1.94
N GLY A 78 -10.95 -8.56 1.32
CA GLY A 78 -10.53 -9.70 0.50
C GLY A 78 -11.01 -9.66 -0.95
N GLN A 79 -11.78 -8.65 -1.35
CA GLN A 79 -12.10 -8.43 -2.77
C GLN A 79 -10.85 -7.98 -3.53
N LYS A 80 -10.87 -8.28 -4.82
CA LYS A 80 -9.81 -8.00 -5.78
C LYS A 80 -10.39 -7.23 -6.96
N MET A 81 -9.67 -6.23 -7.48
CA MET A 81 -10.02 -5.51 -8.71
C MET A 81 -8.82 -5.14 -9.56
N ALA A 82 -8.90 -5.42 -10.87
CA ALA A 82 -7.82 -5.14 -11.81
C ALA A 82 -8.16 -3.97 -12.73
N PHE A 83 -7.12 -3.32 -13.26
CA PHE A 83 -7.20 -2.24 -14.23
C PHE A 83 -6.19 -2.51 -15.35
N ILE A 84 -6.60 -2.26 -16.58
CA ILE A 84 -5.74 -2.37 -17.75
C ILE A 84 -5.34 -0.96 -18.20
N ALA A 85 -4.11 -0.81 -18.70
CA ALA A 85 -3.67 0.45 -19.29
C ALA A 85 -4.39 0.74 -20.61
N GLU A 86 -5.02 1.92 -20.76
CA GLU A 86 -5.68 2.35 -22.00
C GLU A 86 -4.83 3.29 -22.84
N THR A 87 -4.01 4.13 -22.21
CA THR A 87 -3.18 5.11 -22.90
C THR A 87 -1.88 5.32 -22.15
N GLU A 88 -0.79 5.39 -22.92
CA GLU A 88 0.55 5.63 -22.42
C GLU A 88 1.14 6.87 -23.09
N THR A 89 1.64 7.77 -22.26
CA THR A 89 2.64 8.78 -22.65
C THR A 89 3.97 8.39 -21.99
N LEU A 90 5.06 9.09 -22.32
CA LEU A 90 6.38 8.80 -21.74
C LEU A 90 6.42 8.76 -20.20
N THR A 91 5.52 9.47 -19.52
CA THR A 91 5.53 9.60 -18.05
C THR A 91 4.17 9.43 -17.39
N THR A 92 3.09 9.25 -18.15
CA THR A 92 1.74 9.09 -17.58
C THR A 92 1.02 7.94 -18.27
N VAL A 93 0.47 7.04 -17.47
CA VAL A 93 -0.36 5.91 -17.91
C VAL A 93 -1.77 6.07 -17.36
N SER A 94 -2.77 5.85 -18.21
CA SER A 94 -4.17 5.81 -17.80
C SER A 94 -4.59 4.36 -17.58
N PHE A 95 -5.13 4.07 -16.40
CA PHE A 95 -5.65 2.76 -16.01
C PHE A 95 -7.17 2.82 -15.89
N ARG A 96 -7.86 1.82 -16.42
CA ARG A 96 -9.32 1.78 -16.41
C ARG A 96 -9.87 0.36 -16.33
N ASN A 97 -11.05 0.25 -15.74
CA ASN A 97 -11.97 -0.86 -15.91
C ASN A 97 -13.43 -0.31 -15.97
N ASN A 98 -14.42 -1.20 -15.87
CA ASN A 98 -15.83 -0.81 -15.87
C ASN A 98 -16.31 -0.09 -14.60
N GLN A 99 -15.54 -0.13 -13.51
CA GLN A 99 -15.90 0.44 -12.21
C GLN A 99 -15.11 1.70 -11.87
N GLY A 100 -13.93 1.90 -12.43
CA GLY A 100 -13.06 2.99 -12.03
C GLY A 100 -11.93 3.31 -13.01
N SER A 101 -11.19 4.36 -12.68
CA SER A 101 -10.05 4.82 -13.45
C SER A 101 -9.10 5.66 -12.61
N PHE A 102 -7.85 5.76 -13.05
CA PHE A 102 -6.89 6.74 -12.56
C PHE A 102 -5.80 7.02 -13.60
N PHE A 103 -5.12 8.16 -13.45
CA PHE A 103 -3.87 8.45 -14.16
C PHE A 103 -2.71 8.29 -13.20
N PHE A 104 -1.67 7.58 -13.62
CA PHE A 104 -0.46 7.37 -12.85
C PHE A 104 0.74 8.02 -13.54
N ASN A 105 1.30 9.03 -12.91
CA ASN A 105 2.42 9.82 -13.41
C ASN A 105 3.72 9.43 -12.70
N VAL A 106 4.73 9.06 -13.49
CA VAL A 106 6.06 8.62 -13.06
C VAL A 106 7.16 9.53 -13.59
N ALA A 107 6.84 10.82 -13.79
CA ALA A 107 7.85 11.82 -14.18
C ALA A 107 8.92 11.99 -13.09
N ASP A 108 8.53 11.81 -11.83
CA ASP A 108 9.43 11.54 -10.72
C ASP A 108 9.24 10.08 -10.28
N ILE A 109 10.27 9.25 -10.43
CA ILE A 109 10.19 7.81 -10.12
C ILE A 109 10.16 7.55 -8.61
N ASP A 110 10.69 8.47 -7.80
CA ASP A 110 10.77 8.33 -6.34
C ASP A 110 9.52 8.88 -5.64
N ASP A 111 8.73 9.72 -6.33
CA ASP A 111 7.47 10.27 -5.82
C ASP A 111 6.38 10.30 -6.91
N PRO A 112 5.94 9.13 -7.43
CA PRO A 112 4.95 9.06 -8.47
C PRO A 112 3.59 9.57 -7.97
N LYS A 113 2.79 10.13 -8.89
CA LYS A 113 1.53 10.79 -8.58
C LYS A 113 0.36 10.12 -9.28
N ALA A 114 -0.62 9.69 -8.50
CA ALA A 114 -1.92 9.31 -9.04
C ALA A 114 -2.87 10.50 -9.03
N THR A 115 -3.65 10.67 -10.09
CA THR A 115 -4.67 11.73 -10.21
C THR A 115 -5.96 11.18 -10.82
N GLN A 116 -7.06 11.89 -10.58
CA GLN A 116 -8.40 11.50 -11.03
C GLN A 116 -8.75 10.05 -10.65
N VAL A 117 -8.37 9.65 -9.43
CA VAL A 117 -8.68 8.33 -8.89
C VAL A 117 -10.16 8.28 -8.59
N VAL A 118 -10.90 7.43 -9.29
CA VAL A 118 -12.34 7.23 -9.12
C VAL A 118 -12.64 5.75 -9.12
N LEU A 119 -13.48 5.31 -8.18
CA LEU A 119 -13.98 3.94 -8.10
C LEU A 119 -15.46 3.93 -7.73
N ASN A 120 -16.30 3.31 -8.56
CA ASN A 120 -17.76 3.28 -8.42
C ASN A 120 -18.32 4.69 -8.16
N GLU A 121 -17.91 5.65 -8.98
CA GLU A 121 -18.24 7.09 -8.89
C GLU A 121 -17.69 7.82 -7.65
N ALA A 122 -17.09 7.11 -6.68
CA ALA A 122 -16.47 7.71 -5.51
C ALA A 122 -15.03 8.17 -5.82
N PRO A 123 -14.68 9.45 -5.57
CA PRO A 123 -13.30 9.90 -5.68
C PRO A 123 -12.43 9.28 -4.58
N GLY A 124 -11.14 9.12 -4.87
CA GLY A 124 -10.18 8.56 -3.93
C GLY A 124 -8.76 9.08 -4.12
N TYR A 125 -7.82 8.38 -3.49
CA TYR A 125 -6.39 8.60 -3.65
C TYR A 125 -5.64 7.29 -3.82
N ILE A 126 -4.46 7.39 -4.43
CA ILE A 126 -3.44 6.34 -4.45
C ILE A 126 -2.14 7.00 -4.00
N LYS A 127 -1.46 6.36 -3.05
CA LYS A 127 -0.09 6.71 -2.65
C LYS A 127 0.77 5.48 -2.84
N ALA A 128 1.63 5.51 -3.85
CA ALA A 128 2.44 4.37 -4.26
C ALA A 128 3.88 4.78 -4.48
N TYR A 129 4.75 3.78 -4.43
CA TYR A 129 6.19 3.93 -4.49
C TYR A 129 6.81 2.89 -5.42
N LYS A 130 7.97 3.24 -5.97
CA LYS A 130 8.74 2.31 -6.79
C LYS A 130 9.22 1.14 -5.95
N GLU A 131 8.82 -0.07 -6.32
CA GLU A 131 9.40 -1.28 -5.73
C GLU A 131 10.70 -1.62 -6.46
N ARG A 132 11.79 -1.76 -5.71
CA ARG A 132 13.12 -2.07 -6.26
C ARG A 132 13.54 -3.47 -5.86
N SER A 133 14.37 -4.10 -6.68
CA SER A 133 14.90 -5.44 -6.45
C SER A 133 15.58 -5.61 -5.08
N SER A 134 16.21 -4.54 -4.59
CA SER A 134 16.91 -4.49 -3.29
C SER A 134 16.06 -3.93 -2.15
N ARG A 135 14.89 -3.37 -2.43
CA ARG A 135 14.04 -2.64 -1.48
C ARG A 135 12.56 -2.90 -1.79
N ARG A 136 12.02 -3.89 -1.09
CA ARG A 136 10.62 -4.30 -1.19
C ARG A 136 9.75 -3.42 -0.31
N ILE A 137 8.58 -3.08 -0.83
CA ILE A 137 7.63 -2.24 -0.10
C ILE A 137 6.76 -3.15 0.76
N SER A 138 6.69 -2.86 2.05
CA SER A 138 5.77 -3.50 2.99
C SER A 138 4.73 -2.50 3.47
N ILE A 139 3.50 -2.96 3.67
CA ILE A 139 2.34 -2.12 3.96
C ILE A 139 1.56 -2.72 5.12
N ALA A 140 1.20 -1.89 6.08
CA ALA A 140 0.12 -2.18 7.01
C ALA A 140 -1.04 -1.24 6.71
N LEU A 141 -2.18 -1.81 6.32
CA LEU A 141 -3.43 -1.07 6.14
C LEU A 141 -4.16 -1.01 7.47
N GLY A 142 -4.71 0.14 7.77
CA GLY A 142 -5.44 0.32 9.02
C GLY A 142 -6.45 1.46 8.97
N HIS A 143 -7.19 1.58 10.06
CA HIS A 143 -8.11 2.69 10.29
C HIS A 143 -8.01 3.21 11.70
N TYR A 144 -8.52 4.41 11.90
CA TYR A 144 -8.65 5.04 13.20
C TYR A 144 -10.09 5.46 13.48
N ASP A 145 -10.48 5.42 14.75
CA ASP A 145 -11.69 6.05 15.25
C ASP A 145 -11.38 6.93 16.46
N ASP A 146 -12.12 8.03 16.62
CA ASP A 146 -12.10 8.85 17.84
C ASP A 146 -13.01 8.22 18.89
N SER A 147 -12.52 8.16 20.13
CA SER A 147 -13.22 7.49 21.23
C SER A 147 -14.51 8.19 21.66
N LEU A 148 -14.62 9.49 21.39
CA LEU A 148 -15.72 10.34 21.82
C LEU A 148 -16.60 10.80 20.65
N GLU A 149 -16.06 10.86 19.44
CA GLU A 149 -16.76 11.29 18.23
C GLU A 149 -16.63 10.25 17.10
N PRO A 150 -17.51 9.23 17.03
CA PRO A 150 -17.39 8.13 16.07
C PRO A 150 -17.37 8.52 14.58
N ASP A 151 -17.85 9.73 14.26
CA ASP A 151 -17.79 10.30 12.90
C ASP A 151 -16.39 10.85 12.55
N PHE A 152 -15.52 11.05 13.55
CA PHE A 152 -14.11 11.35 13.36
C PHE A 152 -13.35 10.04 13.20
N LYS A 153 -13.26 9.58 11.95
CA LYS A 153 -12.59 8.35 11.56
C LYS A 153 -11.97 8.49 10.17
N GLY A 154 -11.10 7.55 9.82
CA GLY A 154 -10.47 7.47 8.50
C GLY A 154 -9.41 6.39 8.46
N ASN A 155 -8.57 6.40 7.42
CA ASN A 155 -7.53 5.40 7.27
C ASN A 155 -6.26 5.81 8.02
N TRP A 156 -5.51 4.81 8.45
CA TRP A 156 -4.20 4.91 9.05
C TRP A 156 -3.30 3.83 8.44
N ASP A 157 -2.56 4.21 7.40
CA ASP A 157 -1.72 3.29 6.66
C ASP A 157 -0.24 3.56 6.96
N LEU A 158 0.53 2.47 7.05
CA LEU A 158 1.96 2.51 7.31
C LEU A 158 2.69 1.85 6.16
N ILE A 159 3.70 2.55 5.63
CA ILE A 159 4.48 2.07 4.48
C ILE A 159 5.96 2.00 4.89
N SER A 160 6.60 0.88 4.57
CA SER A 160 8.05 0.73 4.65
C SER A 160 8.65 0.61 3.24
N PHE A 161 9.72 1.36 2.97
CA PHE A 161 10.46 1.27 1.70
C PHE A 161 11.54 0.18 1.71
N GLY A 162 11.41 -0.82 2.59
CA GLY A 162 12.35 -1.95 2.64
C GLY A 162 13.74 -1.56 3.13
N ILE A 163 13.88 -0.43 3.83
CA ILE A 163 15.14 -0.02 4.43
C ILE A 163 15.41 -0.92 5.64
N ARG A 164 16.44 -1.77 5.50
CA ARG A 164 16.93 -2.61 6.59
C ARG A 164 17.86 -1.78 7.46
N GLU A 165 17.38 -1.37 8.62
CA GLU A 165 18.21 -0.65 9.62
C GLU A 165 18.54 -1.50 10.85
N PHE A 166 17.96 -2.70 10.93
CA PHE A 166 18.02 -3.51 12.14
C PHE A 166 18.85 -4.76 11.92
N ASN A 167 19.53 -5.20 12.99
CA ASN A 167 20.14 -6.53 13.07
C ASN A 167 19.08 -7.64 13.23
N PHE A 168 17.80 -7.30 13.05
CA PHE A 168 16.68 -8.22 13.12
C PHE A 168 16.27 -8.63 11.69
N PRO A 169 16.48 -9.90 11.30
CA PRO A 169 16.13 -10.37 9.96
C PRO A 169 14.65 -10.19 9.67
N GLY A 170 14.35 -9.70 8.46
CA GLY A 170 12.97 -9.50 8.00
C GLY A 170 12.29 -8.25 8.55
N ALA A 171 12.98 -7.43 9.36
CA ALA A 171 12.47 -6.16 9.84
C ALA A 171 12.87 -5.00 8.93
N PHE A 172 11.89 -4.15 8.68
CA PHE A 172 12.00 -2.97 7.85
C PHE A 172 11.44 -1.77 8.60
N ARG A 173 12.18 -0.68 8.54
CA ARG A 173 11.81 0.57 9.21
C ARG A 173 10.60 1.21 8.51
N LEU A 174 9.66 1.76 9.28
CA LEU A 174 8.46 2.41 8.73
C LEU A 174 8.77 3.79 8.14
N SER A 175 8.77 3.90 6.83
CA SER A 175 9.17 5.12 6.13
C SER A 175 8.10 6.21 6.07
N GLU A 176 6.83 5.84 6.21
CA GLU A 176 5.72 6.78 6.02
C GLU A 176 4.46 6.38 6.78
N VAL A 177 3.74 7.39 7.25
CA VAL A 177 2.36 7.28 7.72
C VAL A 177 1.46 8.06 6.77
N VAL A 178 0.46 7.39 6.20
CA VAL A 178 -0.58 8.00 5.37
C VAL A 178 -1.88 7.95 6.13
N ILE A 179 -2.48 9.10 6.41
CA ILE A 179 -3.81 9.17 7.01
C ILE A 179 -4.77 9.87 6.06
N SER A 180 -6.02 9.43 6.07
CA SER A 180 -7.10 10.07 5.33
C SER A 180 -8.22 10.50 6.25
N ARG A 181 -8.92 11.57 5.87
CA ARG A 181 -10.16 12.00 6.53
C ARG A 181 -11.02 12.77 5.53
N GLY A 182 -12.17 12.20 5.18
CA GLY A 182 -12.97 12.76 4.09
C GLY A 182 -12.13 12.88 2.82
N ASP A 183 -12.13 14.06 2.20
CA ASP A 183 -11.35 14.36 0.98
C ASP A 183 -9.89 14.75 1.24
N GLN A 184 -9.45 14.73 2.50
CA GLN A 184 -8.09 15.13 2.89
C GLN A 184 -7.19 13.92 3.07
N VAL A 185 -5.98 14.00 2.55
CA VAL A 185 -4.89 13.03 2.77
C VAL A 185 -3.73 13.77 3.40
N PHE A 186 -3.23 13.26 4.51
CA PHE A 186 -2.04 13.77 5.18
C PHE A 186 -0.96 12.69 5.13
N VAL A 187 0.26 13.10 4.82
CA VAL A 187 1.41 12.23 4.71
C VAL A 187 2.49 12.78 5.62
N ASP A 188 3.07 11.91 6.43
CA ASP A 188 4.28 12.23 7.19
C ASP A 188 5.42 11.31 6.77
N LEU A 189 6.52 11.93 6.35
CA LEU A 189 7.74 11.24 5.93
C LEU A 189 8.67 11.16 7.12
N GLU A 190 9.18 9.97 7.39
CA GLU A 190 9.85 9.47 8.61
C GLU A 190 11.00 10.30 9.25
N ARG A 191 11.36 11.50 8.76
CA ARG A 191 12.50 12.24 9.32
C ARG A 191 12.41 12.57 10.82
N ASP A 192 11.23 12.46 11.44
CA ASP A 192 11.04 12.77 12.87
C ASP A 192 10.67 11.56 13.74
N ILE A 193 10.67 10.33 13.20
CA ILE A 193 10.28 9.15 13.96
C ILE A 193 11.47 8.63 14.80
N THR A 194 11.64 9.17 16.00
CA THR A 194 12.69 8.75 16.94
C THR A 194 12.21 8.73 18.39
N GLU A 195 12.31 7.58 19.06
CA GLU A 195 12.70 7.43 20.48
C GLU A 195 13.37 6.04 20.65
N ASP A 196 14.35 5.93 21.55
CA ASP A 196 14.90 4.66 22.02
C ASP A 196 13.80 3.93 22.83
N PHE A 197 13.03 3.05 22.18
CA PHE A 197 12.06 2.20 22.88
C PHE A 197 12.51 0.74 22.86
N GLU A 198 12.33 0.05 23.99
CA GLU A 198 12.46 -1.40 24.04
C GLU A 198 11.19 -2.01 23.45
N GLY A 199 11.32 -2.62 22.26
CA GLY A 199 10.18 -3.26 21.59
C GLY A 199 9.64 -4.44 22.37
N CYS A 200 8.37 -4.80 22.13
CA CYS A 200 7.73 -5.89 22.87
C CYS A 200 8.30 -7.28 22.67
N PHE A 201 9.12 -7.43 21.65
CA PHE A 201 9.62 -8.71 21.23
C PHE A 201 11.09 -8.90 21.60
N GLY A 202 11.62 -8.07 22.50
CA GLY A 202 12.96 -8.24 23.08
C GLY A 202 14.10 -7.99 22.09
N PHE A 203 13.83 -7.25 21.01
CA PHE A 203 14.82 -6.87 20.01
C PHE A 203 15.28 -5.43 20.24
N ASP A 204 16.58 -5.19 20.13
CA ASP A 204 17.17 -3.84 20.10
C ASP A 204 16.91 -3.21 18.73
N VAL A 205 15.69 -2.67 18.58
CA VAL A 205 15.19 -2.05 17.36
C VAL A 205 14.86 -0.61 17.70
N ARG A 206 15.45 0.33 16.96
CA ARG A 206 15.25 1.77 17.18
C ARG A 206 14.24 2.31 16.19
N GLY A 207 13.13 2.82 16.69
CA GLY A 207 12.04 3.32 15.84
C GLY A 207 11.10 2.22 15.36
N PRO A 208 10.00 2.61 14.71
CA PRO A 208 8.94 1.71 14.36
C PRO A 208 9.28 0.90 13.12
N TYR A 209 8.72 -0.30 13.07
CA TYR A 209 9.05 -1.27 12.05
C TYR A 209 7.89 -2.20 11.74
N ILE A 210 7.94 -2.77 10.54
CA ILE A 210 7.21 -3.96 10.14
C ILE A 210 8.22 -5.09 10.01
N ALA A 211 7.92 -6.28 10.51
CA ALA A 211 8.82 -7.42 10.39
C ALA A 211 8.10 -8.74 10.08
N GLN A 212 8.68 -9.52 9.18
CA GLN A 212 8.34 -10.94 9.02
C GLN A 212 9.37 -11.78 9.79
N VAL A 213 8.95 -12.43 10.87
CA VAL A 213 9.85 -13.20 11.76
C VAL A 213 9.98 -14.66 11.29
N SER A 214 8.84 -15.25 10.95
CA SER A 214 8.69 -16.58 10.34
C SER A 214 7.53 -16.51 9.36
N GLY A 215 7.35 -17.48 8.46
CA GLY A 215 6.31 -17.41 7.42
C GLY A 215 4.87 -17.17 7.91
N ASP A 216 4.60 -17.45 9.19
CA ASP A 216 3.31 -17.26 9.86
C ASP A 216 3.29 -16.13 10.89
N ILE A 217 4.44 -15.51 11.21
CA ILE A 217 4.56 -14.45 12.23
C ILE A 217 4.99 -13.14 11.58
N ALA A 218 4.07 -12.18 11.60
CA ALA A 218 4.32 -10.80 11.19
C ALA A 218 4.12 -9.85 12.38
N LEU A 219 4.98 -8.84 12.49
CA LEU A 219 4.99 -7.85 13.55
C LEU A 219 4.87 -6.45 12.97
N LEU A 220 4.18 -5.58 13.68
CA LEU A 220 4.13 -4.14 13.47
C LEU A 220 4.29 -3.48 14.84
N GLU A 221 5.35 -2.70 14.98
CA GLU A 221 5.68 -2.01 16.23
C GLU A 221 5.93 -0.53 15.95
N GLY A 222 5.27 0.31 16.73
CA GLY A 222 5.55 1.73 16.83
C GLY A 222 5.01 2.26 18.14
N LYS A 223 5.88 2.31 19.14
CA LYS A 223 5.58 2.79 20.49
C LYS A 223 6.14 4.18 20.72
N ASN A 224 5.37 5.05 21.37
CA ASN A 224 5.72 6.44 21.65
C ASN A 224 6.18 7.18 20.38
N GLN A 225 5.49 6.91 19.28
CA GLN A 225 5.79 7.54 18.01
C GLN A 225 4.99 8.82 17.88
N PHE A 226 5.47 9.72 17.04
CA PHE A 226 4.68 10.87 16.64
C PHE A 226 4.79 11.09 15.14
N SER A 227 3.77 11.72 14.60
CA SER A 227 3.72 12.17 13.22
C SER A 227 3.17 13.58 13.14
N ASN A 228 3.55 14.33 12.10
CA ASN A 228 3.07 15.70 11.88
C ASN A 228 2.01 15.74 10.77
N PHE A 229 0.76 15.95 11.16
CA PHE A 229 -0.36 16.08 10.21
C PHE A 229 -0.91 17.50 10.23
N ASN A 230 -0.89 18.16 9.07
CA ASN A 230 -1.36 19.53 8.90
C ASN A 230 -0.70 20.54 9.86
N GLY A 231 0.59 20.35 10.15
CA GLY A 231 1.34 21.18 11.09
C GLY A 231 1.06 20.91 12.58
N PHE A 232 0.26 19.90 12.91
CA PHE A 232 0.01 19.48 14.28
C PHE A 232 0.62 18.11 14.55
N ARG A 233 1.26 17.99 15.73
CA ARG A 233 1.77 16.72 16.24
C ARG A 233 0.62 15.77 16.58
N CYS A 234 0.73 14.53 16.11
CA CYS A 234 -0.09 13.39 16.42
C CYS A 234 0.79 12.33 17.11
N ASP A 235 0.60 12.09 18.40
CA ASP A 235 1.27 11.02 19.11
C ASP A 235 0.50 9.71 18.93
N TRP A 236 1.20 8.60 18.73
CA TRP A 236 0.56 7.30 18.52
C TRP A 236 1.37 6.13 19.07
N ASN A 237 0.65 5.06 19.39
CA ASN A 237 1.17 3.81 19.90
C ASN A 237 0.44 2.64 19.22
N LEU A 238 1.18 1.77 18.55
CA LEU A 238 0.67 0.59 17.90
C LEU A 238 1.67 -0.54 18.05
N SER A 239 1.26 -1.61 18.73
CA SER A 239 2.01 -2.85 18.86
C SER A 239 1.07 -3.97 18.46
N TYR A 240 1.37 -4.62 17.34
CA TYR A 240 0.52 -5.61 16.70
C TYR A 240 1.35 -6.80 16.22
N SER A 241 0.86 -7.99 16.50
CA SER A 241 1.40 -9.24 15.97
C SER A 241 0.31 -10.01 15.26
N PHE A 242 0.65 -10.62 14.13
CA PHE A 242 -0.19 -11.56 13.43
C PHE A 242 0.49 -12.92 13.43
N GLN A 243 -0.13 -13.90 14.08
CA GLN A 243 0.38 -15.25 14.18
C GLN A 243 -0.78 -16.25 14.06
N ASN A 244 -0.61 -17.32 13.28
CA ASN A 244 -1.62 -18.37 13.11
C ASN A 244 -3.01 -17.82 12.72
N ASN A 245 -3.05 -16.89 11.77
CA ASN A 245 -4.26 -16.19 11.33
C ASN A 245 -4.98 -15.39 12.43
N ARG A 246 -4.26 -14.98 13.48
CA ARG A 246 -4.80 -14.20 14.58
C ARG A 246 -3.96 -12.95 14.83
N GLY A 247 -4.63 -11.79 14.77
CA GLY A 247 -4.09 -10.52 15.23
C GLY A 247 -4.15 -10.37 16.75
N THR A 248 -3.08 -9.86 17.36
CA THR A 248 -3.00 -9.56 18.79
C THR A 248 -2.32 -8.21 18.98
N TYR A 249 -2.97 -7.31 19.72
CA TYR A 249 -2.40 -6.04 20.14
C TYR A 249 -1.75 -6.18 21.51
N SER A 250 -0.66 -5.44 21.72
CA SER A 250 -0.01 -5.35 23.03
C SER A 250 -0.03 -3.92 23.57
N ASP A 251 -0.09 -3.79 24.90
CA ASP A 251 -0.02 -2.50 25.57
C ASP A 251 1.43 -1.96 25.63
N SER A 252 1.60 -0.80 26.25
CA SER A 252 2.93 -0.19 26.43
C SER A 252 3.90 -1.06 27.24
N ARG A 253 3.40 -2.01 28.05
CA ARG A 253 4.17 -2.98 28.82
C ARG A 253 4.30 -4.35 28.14
N CYS A 254 3.84 -4.45 26.89
CA CYS A 254 3.91 -5.68 26.09
C CYS A 254 3.05 -6.81 26.59
N ALA A 255 2.03 -6.48 27.38
CA ALA A 255 0.99 -7.43 27.72
C ALA A 255 -0.02 -7.46 26.57
N PRO A 256 -0.44 -8.66 26.08
CA PRO A 256 -1.44 -8.82 25.02
C PRO A 256 -2.87 -8.55 25.55
N THR A 257 -3.03 -7.39 26.18
CA THR A 257 -4.25 -6.94 26.86
C THR A 257 -4.90 -5.77 26.14
N ALA A 258 -4.20 -5.17 25.19
CA ALA A 258 -4.75 -4.15 24.33
C ALA A 258 -5.71 -4.76 23.30
N GLN A 259 -6.70 -3.97 22.88
CA GLN A 259 -7.63 -4.33 21.80
C GLN A 259 -7.33 -3.58 20.50
N SER A 260 -6.50 -2.55 20.57
CA SER A 260 -6.15 -1.63 19.49
C SER A 260 -4.86 -0.90 19.85
N GLY A 261 -4.27 -0.20 18.89
CA GLY A 261 -3.38 0.92 19.17
C GLY A 261 -4.16 2.14 19.67
N VAL A 262 -3.44 3.22 19.97
CA VAL A 262 -4.01 4.51 20.38
C VAL A 262 -3.33 5.66 19.66
N TRP A 263 -4.06 6.75 19.45
CA TRP A 263 -3.55 8.00 18.91
C TRP A 263 -4.05 9.19 19.73
N PHE A 264 -3.30 10.30 19.67
CA PHE A 264 -3.66 11.60 20.22
C PHE A 264 -3.27 12.70 19.23
N TRP A 265 -4.24 13.47 18.75
CA TRP A 265 -4.01 14.52 17.75
C TRP A 265 -4.90 15.72 18.01
N ASN A 266 -4.29 16.90 18.17
CA ASN A 266 -5.00 18.17 18.35
C ASN A 266 -6.10 18.13 19.44
N GLY A 267 -5.78 17.55 20.60
CA GLY A 267 -6.70 17.43 21.74
C GLY A 267 -7.71 16.26 21.65
N ARG A 268 -7.72 15.51 20.54
CA ARG A 268 -8.52 14.31 20.36
C ARG A 268 -7.70 13.06 20.66
N ASN A 269 -8.37 11.97 20.99
CA ASN A 269 -7.75 10.67 21.13
C ASN A 269 -8.68 9.57 20.60
N GLY A 270 -8.08 8.44 20.27
CA GLY A 270 -8.81 7.37 19.66
C GLY A 270 -8.04 6.07 19.57
N ARG A 271 -8.58 5.14 18.81
CA ARG A 271 -8.02 3.81 18.60
C ARG A 271 -7.46 3.68 17.19
N LEU A 272 -6.43 2.84 17.07
CA LEU A 272 -5.83 2.44 15.80
C LEU A 272 -6.03 0.94 15.59
N PHE A 273 -6.48 0.57 14.40
CA PHE A 273 -6.71 -0.82 14.02
C PHE A 273 -5.90 -1.15 12.77
N VAL A 274 -5.36 -2.37 12.74
CA VAL A 274 -4.71 -2.99 11.60
C VAL A 274 -5.74 -3.89 10.92
N ASP A 275 -6.03 -3.58 9.67
CA ASP A 275 -6.99 -4.31 8.83
C ASP A 275 -6.27 -5.36 7.98
N ALA A 276 -5.08 -5.04 7.49
CA ALA A 276 -4.22 -5.98 6.78
C ALA A 276 -2.74 -5.67 7.00
N LEU A 277 -1.93 -6.72 7.03
CA LEU A 277 -0.47 -6.62 7.09
C LEU A 277 0.12 -7.40 5.91
N ARG A 278 0.98 -6.75 5.13
CA ARG A 278 1.58 -7.25 3.88
C ARG A 278 3.08 -6.96 3.92
N ILE A 279 3.87 -8.02 4.00
CA ILE A 279 5.33 -7.92 4.10
C ILE A 279 5.94 -8.63 2.90
N ASN A 280 6.79 -7.92 2.17
CA ASN A 280 7.47 -8.38 0.95
C ASN A 280 9.00 -8.36 1.12
#